data_AF-A0A969FNF1-F1
#
_entry.id   AF-A0A969FNF1-F1
#
_cell.length_a   1.000
_cell.length_b   1.000
_cell.length_c   1.000
_cell.angle_alpha   90.00
_cell.angle_beta   90.00
_cell.angle_gamma   90.00
#
_symmetry.space_group_name_H-M   'P 1'
#
loop_
_entity.id
_entity.type
_entity.pdbx_description
1 polymer ?
#
loop_
_entity_poly.entity_id
_entity_poly.type
_entity_poly.pdbx_seq_one_letter_code
_entity_poly.pdbx_strand_id
1 'polypeptide(L)'
;GGVVASTANDERRELELPRKKVVIVTANIALQEQLVTKDLPKLRELLPWPFDFKIAKGLSNYLCLDRYDEAAATLLMDPLVDEVERDQWSKVERWSAETTRGDFSELPFEPLPRVRSLVTIPHDDCTGSACARASDCFSRKAKKELDSADIIATNYHLFFIDLVVRRNSENEASVLPNYDLAIFDEGHKAADIARDFFGYDVKPGTISYCARMLAPKNTPEAFAPDARPRVEARDRRSGEALQKQARLLRRAQREAQAHEAEPTRPRAHRTPDAESGEGLR
;
A
#
# COMPACT_ATOMS: atom_id res chain seq x y z
N GLY A 1 5.08 -30.76 61.54
CA GLY A 1 5.67 -29.55 60.93
C GLY A 1 7.02 -29.95 60.39
N GLY A 2 7.32 -29.84 59.11
CA GLY A 2 6.88 -28.80 58.18
C GLY A 2 8.07 -27.85 57.96
N VAL A 3 8.56 -27.87 56.72
CA VAL A 3 9.42 -26.87 56.06
C VAL A 3 10.94 -27.02 56.25
N VAL A 4 11.52 -27.92 55.44
CA VAL A 4 12.82 -27.67 54.78
C VAL A 4 12.50 -27.40 53.32
N ALA A 5 12.27 -26.13 52.98
CA ALA A 5 12.20 -25.64 51.61
C ALA A 5 12.32 -24.11 51.63
N SER A 6 13.55 -23.60 51.70
CA SER A 6 13.81 -22.15 51.71
C SER A 6 14.99 -21.73 50.83
N THR A 7 15.44 -22.56 49.91
CA THR A 7 16.60 -22.21 49.05
C THR A 7 16.39 -22.44 47.56
N ALA A 8 15.15 -22.68 47.11
CA ALA A 8 14.83 -22.88 45.69
C ALA A 8 14.00 -21.75 45.06
N ASN A 9 13.82 -20.63 45.77
CA ASN A 9 12.93 -19.54 45.32
C ASN A 9 13.68 -18.27 44.86
N ASP A 10 15.00 -18.33 44.74
CA ASP A 10 15.87 -17.15 44.50
C ASP A 10 16.44 -17.06 43.06
N GLU A 11 16.06 -17.97 42.15
CA GLU A 11 16.60 -18.04 40.77
C GLU A 11 15.59 -17.73 39.65
N ARG A 12 14.36 -17.29 39.97
CA ARG A 12 13.36 -16.88 38.96
C ARG A 12 13.07 -15.38 39.00
N ARG A 13 14.12 -14.57 38.97
CA ARG A 13 13.98 -13.19 38.50
C ARG A 13 13.93 -13.24 36.97
N GLU A 14 12.81 -13.73 36.46
CA GLU A 14 12.44 -13.61 35.04
C GLU A 14 12.66 -12.16 34.66
N LEU A 15 13.50 -11.93 33.66
CA LEU A 15 13.64 -10.64 33.01
C LEU A 15 12.26 -10.29 32.44
N GLU A 16 11.44 -9.57 33.21
CA GLU A 16 10.22 -8.90 32.74
C GLU A 16 10.65 -7.79 31.76
N LEU A 17 11.13 -8.21 30.59
CA LEU A 17 11.28 -7.33 29.46
C LEU A 17 9.86 -6.88 29.10
N PRO A 18 9.62 -5.56 28.94
CA PRO A 18 8.32 -5.07 28.53
C PRO A 18 7.92 -5.77 27.24
N ARG A 19 6.66 -6.23 27.16
CA ARG A 19 6.13 -6.94 26.00
C ARG A 19 6.16 -5.99 24.80
N LYS A 20 7.12 -6.21 23.90
CA LYS A 20 7.33 -5.36 22.73
C LYS A 20 6.37 -5.75 21.62
N LYS A 21 5.75 -4.77 20.97
CA LYS A 21 4.97 -5.00 19.75
C LYS A 21 5.89 -4.96 18.55
N VAL A 22 5.84 -6.01 17.73
CA VAL A 22 6.70 -6.19 16.55
C VAL A 22 5.85 -6.15 15.29
N VAL A 23 6.28 -5.40 14.29
CA VAL A 23 5.71 -5.42 12.94
C VAL A 23 6.66 -6.19 12.02
N ILE A 24 6.16 -7.19 11.29
CA ILE A 24 6.89 -7.90 10.24
C ILE A 24 6.35 -7.41 8.90
N VAL A 25 7.21 -6.77 8.11
CA VAL A 25 6.88 -6.16 6.82
C VAL A 25 7.39 -7.09 5.71
N THR A 26 6.49 -7.58 4.86
CA THR A 26 6.81 -8.50 3.77
C THR A 26 6.53 -7.89 2.38
N ALA A 27 7.05 -8.53 1.34
CA ALA A 27 6.89 -8.07 -0.05
C ALA A 27 5.44 -8.13 -0.58
N ASN A 28 4.65 -9.13 -0.18
CA ASN A 28 3.30 -9.33 -0.74
C ASN A 28 2.37 -10.02 0.27
N ILE A 29 1.06 -10.07 -0.04
CA ILE A 29 0.04 -10.63 0.85
C ILE A 29 0.20 -12.14 1.06
N ALA A 30 0.63 -12.89 0.05
CA ALA A 30 0.82 -14.33 0.15
C ALA A 30 1.88 -14.71 1.20
N LEU A 31 3.00 -13.96 1.26
CA LEU A 31 4.01 -14.15 2.29
C LEU A 31 3.47 -13.81 3.69
N GLN A 32 2.62 -12.79 3.83
CA GLN A 32 1.98 -12.47 5.12
C GLN A 32 1.06 -13.60 5.58
N GLU A 33 0.26 -14.13 4.66
CA GLU A 33 -0.66 -15.23 4.95
C GLU A 33 0.12 -16.49 5.32
N GLN A 34 1.24 -16.79 4.66
CA GLN A 34 2.12 -17.88 5.05
C GLN A 34 2.64 -17.70 6.49
N LEU A 35 3.13 -16.50 6.84
CA LEU A 35 3.61 -16.21 8.20
C LEU A 35 2.53 -16.46 9.25
N VAL A 36 1.31 -15.98 9.02
CA VAL A 36 0.21 -16.06 10.00
C VAL A 36 -0.45 -17.44 10.05
N THR A 37 -0.46 -18.19 8.95
CA THR A 37 -1.11 -19.51 8.88
C THR A 37 -0.18 -20.68 9.17
N LYS A 38 1.14 -20.51 9.03
CA LYS A 38 2.12 -21.59 9.21
C LYS A 38 3.23 -21.23 10.19
N ASP A 39 3.98 -20.17 9.91
CA ASP A 39 5.26 -19.94 10.58
C ASP A 39 5.09 -19.45 12.03
N LEU A 40 4.21 -18.48 12.26
CA LEU A 40 3.90 -17.95 13.60
C LEU A 40 3.15 -18.95 14.49
N PRO A 41 2.15 -19.72 14.00
CA PRO A 41 1.59 -20.84 14.76
C PRO A 41 2.66 -21.84 15.21
N LYS A 42 3.54 -22.27 14.30
CA LYS A 42 4.64 -23.19 14.61
C LYS A 42 5.61 -22.59 15.62
N LEU A 43 5.93 -21.31 15.49
CA LEU A 43 6.80 -20.61 16.46
C LEU A 43 6.15 -20.57 17.86
N ARG A 44 4.83 -20.35 17.93
CA ARG A 44 4.07 -20.38 19.19
C ARG A 44 4.12 -21.73 19.89
N GLU A 45 4.15 -22.83 19.15
CA GLU A 45 4.31 -24.18 19.72
C GLU A 45 5.71 -24.44 20.29
N LEU A 46 6.74 -23.77 19.76
CA LEU A 46 8.14 -23.99 20.13
C LEU A 46 8.62 -23.06 21.26
N LEU A 47 8.00 -21.90 21.43
CA LEU A 47 8.39 -20.93 22.45
C LEU A 47 7.71 -21.21 23.79
N PRO A 48 8.41 -21.02 24.93
CA PRO A 48 7.85 -21.31 26.24
C PRO A 48 6.89 -20.22 26.78
N TRP A 49 6.60 -19.18 26.00
CA TRP A 49 5.67 -18.10 26.37
C TRP A 49 4.62 -17.84 25.29
N PRO A 50 3.41 -17.41 25.67
CA PRO A 50 2.35 -17.09 24.72
C PRO A 50 2.57 -15.72 24.07
N PHE A 51 2.20 -15.62 22.80
CA PHE A 51 2.11 -14.34 22.08
C PHE A 51 0.97 -14.37 21.07
N ASP A 52 0.35 -13.22 20.87
CA ASP A 52 -0.72 -12.98 19.91
C ASP A 52 -0.14 -12.40 18.61
N PHE A 53 -0.66 -12.85 17.48
CA PHE A 53 -0.28 -12.32 16.18
C PHE A 53 -1.49 -12.09 15.29
N LYS A 54 -1.42 -11.05 14.45
CA LYS A 54 -2.49 -10.67 13.51
C LYS A 54 -1.92 -10.20 12.18
N ILE A 55 -2.75 -10.24 11.14
CA ILE A 55 -2.43 -9.72 9.81
C ILE A 55 -3.05 -8.33 9.64
N ALA A 56 -2.28 -7.38 9.12
CA ALA A 56 -2.75 -6.05 8.75
C ALA A 56 -2.80 -5.92 7.23
N LYS A 57 -4.02 -5.82 6.69
CA LYS A 57 -4.30 -5.69 5.26
C LYS A 57 -4.79 -4.27 4.92
N GLY A 58 -4.56 -3.83 3.68
CA GLY A 58 -5.09 -2.56 3.17
C GLY A 58 -6.58 -2.61 2.87
N LEU A 59 -7.23 -1.44 2.73
CA LEU A 59 -8.69 -1.31 2.51
C LEU A 59 -9.20 -2.13 1.33
N SER A 60 -8.40 -2.25 0.27
CA SER A 60 -8.74 -3.03 -0.94
C SER A 60 -8.92 -4.52 -0.70
N ASN A 61 -8.58 -5.02 0.49
CA ASN A 61 -8.77 -6.42 0.92
C ASN A 61 -10.08 -6.63 1.70
N TYR A 62 -10.81 -5.57 1.97
CA TYR A 62 -12.06 -5.63 2.71
C TYR A 62 -13.24 -5.20 1.85
N LEU A 63 -14.39 -5.81 2.12
CA LEU A 63 -15.70 -5.37 1.65
C LEU A 63 -16.01 -3.98 2.22
N CYS A 64 -16.27 -3.03 1.34
CA CYS A 64 -16.79 -1.73 1.68
C CYS A 64 -18.32 -1.77 1.57
N LEU A 65 -19.00 -1.78 2.72
CA LEU A 65 -20.47 -1.86 2.78
C LEU A 65 -21.16 -0.66 2.11
N ASP A 66 -20.54 0.52 2.15
CA ASP A 66 -21.04 1.73 1.51
C ASP A 66 -21.03 1.60 -0.03
N ARG A 67 -19.90 1.15 -0.58
CA ARG A 67 -19.76 0.84 -2.01
C ARG A 67 -20.67 -0.31 -2.45
N TYR A 68 -20.80 -1.33 -1.60
CA TYR A 68 -21.72 -2.44 -1.86
C TYR A 68 -23.17 -1.96 -2.00
N ASP A 69 -23.65 -1.08 -1.11
CA ASP A 69 -25.02 -0.53 -1.20
C ASP A 69 -25.22 0.26 -2.51
N GLU A 70 -24.23 1.08 -2.90
CA GLU A 70 -24.24 1.82 -4.17
C GLU A 70 -24.27 0.89 -5.40
N ALA A 71 -23.43 -0.14 -5.38
CA ALA A 71 -23.30 -1.11 -6.47
C ALA A 71 -24.54 -1.99 -6.59
N ALA A 72 -25.13 -2.44 -5.49
CA ALA A 72 -26.35 -3.25 -5.49
C ALA A 72 -27.52 -2.52 -6.16
N ALA A 73 -27.61 -1.19 -5.99
CA ALA A 73 -28.64 -0.38 -6.63
C ALA A 73 -28.43 -0.19 -8.15
N THR A 74 -27.20 -0.32 -8.65
CA THR A 74 -26.82 0.09 -10.02
C THR A 74 -26.47 -1.08 -10.94
N LEU A 75 -25.86 -2.15 -10.43
CA LEU A 75 -25.29 -3.24 -11.23
C LEU A 75 -26.36 -4.01 -12.02
N LEU A 76 -27.56 -4.19 -11.45
CA LEU A 76 -28.67 -4.85 -12.13
C LEU A 76 -29.12 -4.13 -13.40
N MET A 77 -28.73 -2.85 -13.56
CA MET A 77 -29.15 -1.98 -14.66
C MET A 77 -28.03 -1.70 -15.67
N ASP A 78 -26.81 -2.20 -15.46
CA ASP A 78 -25.67 -1.94 -16.35
C ASP A 78 -25.64 -2.96 -17.51
N PRO A 79 -25.89 -2.52 -18.76
CA PRO A 79 -25.94 -3.40 -19.93
C PRO A 79 -24.56 -3.93 -20.35
N LEU A 80 -23.47 -3.36 -19.81
CA LEU A 80 -22.09 -3.78 -20.08
C LEU A 80 -21.60 -4.85 -19.12
N VAL A 81 -22.42 -5.29 -18.16
CA VAL A 81 -22.06 -6.37 -17.25
C VAL A 81 -22.29 -7.70 -17.96
N ASP A 82 -21.26 -8.53 -18.03
CA ASP A 82 -21.34 -9.86 -18.64
C ASP A 82 -21.92 -10.92 -17.66
N GLU A 83 -22.10 -12.14 -18.14
CA GLU A 83 -22.66 -13.24 -17.33
C GLU A 83 -21.72 -13.69 -16.20
N VAL A 84 -20.40 -13.63 -16.43
CA VAL A 84 -19.38 -14.03 -15.43
C VAL A 84 -19.35 -13.02 -14.29
N GLU A 85 -19.41 -11.72 -14.62
CA GLU A 85 -19.51 -10.64 -13.63
C GLU A 85 -20.79 -10.75 -12.81
N ARG A 86 -21.92 -11.11 -13.42
CA ARG A 86 -23.19 -11.35 -12.71
C ARG A 86 -23.11 -12.55 -11.76
N ASP A 87 -22.51 -13.66 -12.18
CA ASP A 87 -22.30 -14.84 -11.33
C ASP A 87 -21.38 -14.51 -10.14
N GLN A 88 -20.27 -13.81 -10.39
CA GLN A 88 -19.36 -13.39 -9.32
C GLN A 88 -20.02 -12.40 -8.35
N TRP A 89 -20.78 -11.42 -8.85
CA TRP A 89 -21.57 -10.53 -8.00
C TRP A 89 -22.52 -11.31 -7.10
N SER A 90 -23.27 -12.27 -7.65
CA SER A 90 -24.21 -13.09 -6.88
C SER A 90 -23.50 -13.92 -5.79
N LYS A 91 -22.25 -14.33 -6.02
CA LYS A 91 -21.42 -15.00 -5.01
C LYS A 91 -20.96 -14.03 -3.92
N VAL A 92 -20.52 -12.83 -4.29
CA VAL A 92 -20.11 -11.76 -3.35
C VAL A 92 -21.29 -11.30 -2.52
N GLU A 93 -22.48 -11.13 -3.09
CA GLU A 93 -23.72 -10.79 -2.39
C GLU A 93 -24.05 -11.81 -1.30
N ARG A 94 -24.08 -13.11 -1.65
CA ARG A 94 -24.31 -14.18 -0.66
C ARG A 94 -23.25 -14.17 0.46
N TRP A 95 -21.97 -14.05 0.10
CA TRP A 95 -20.89 -13.96 1.08
C TRP A 95 -21.01 -12.72 1.98
N SER A 96 -21.40 -11.58 1.42
CA SER A 96 -21.54 -10.31 2.15
C SER A 96 -22.59 -10.37 3.27
N ALA A 97 -23.63 -11.20 3.07
CA ALA A 97 -24.69 -11.40 4.05
C ALA A 97 -24.27 -12.29 5.24
N GLU A 98 -23.23 -13.11 5.07
CA GLU A 98 -22.79 -14.10 6.06
C GLU A 98 -21.45 -13.74 6.73
N THR A 99 -20.60 -12.97 6.06
CA THR A 99 -19.27 -12.65 6.55
C THR A 99 -19.28 -11.79 7.80
N THR A 100 -18.43 -12.16 8.77
CA THR A 100 -18.21 -11.38 10.00
C THR A 100 -16.96 -10.50 9.92
N ARG A 101 -16.03 -10.81 9.01
CA ARG A 101 -14.75 -10.10 8.85
C ARG A 101 -14.67 -9.28 7.57
N GLY A 102 -15.49 -9.59 6.57
CA GLY A 102 -15.51 -8.93 5.27
C GLY A 102 -14.17 -8.96 4.55
N ASP A 103 -13.31 -9.95 4.82
CA ASP A 103 -12.00 -10.10 4.19
C ASP A 103 -12.14 -10.95 2.93
N PHE A 104 -11.72 -10.43 1.77
CA PHE A 104 -11.85 -11.16 0.51
C PHE A 104 -11.09 -12.49 0.48
N SER A 105 -10.13 -12.73 1.37
CA SER A 105 -9.48 -14.06 1.49
C SER A 105 -10.43 -15.16 1.98
N GLU A 106 -11.64 -14.82 2.44
CA GLU A 106 -12.70 -15.78 2.77
C GLU A 106 -13.40 -16.34 1.53
N LEU A 107 -13.32 -15.63 0.39
CA LEU A 107 -13.90 -16.09 -0.86
C LEU A 107 -13.09 -17.27 -1.41
N PRO A 108 -13.73 -18.32 -1.96
CA PRO A 108 -13.05 -19.44 -2.58
C PRO A 108 -12.49 -19.09 -3.98
N PHE A 109 -12.61 -17.84 -4.40
CA PHE A 109 -12.15 -17.33 -5.70
C PHE A 109 -11.72 -15.86 -5.55
N GLU A 110 -10.87 -15.40 -6.48
CA GLU A 110 -10.52 -13.98 -6.58
C GLU A 110 -11.54 -13.27 -7.48
N PRO A 111 -12.25 -12.24 -6.97
CA PRO A 111 -13.19 -11.48 -7.79
C PRO A 111 -12.48 -10.76 -8.96
N LEU A 112 -13.17 -10.65 -10.09
CA LEU A 112 -12.71 -9.89 -11.24
C LEU A 112 -12.47 -8.42 -10.85
N PRO A 113 -11.50 -7.73 -11.47
CA PRO A 113 -11.14 -6.35 -11.10
C PRO A 113 -12.34 -5.40 -11.06
N ARG A 114 -13.25 -5.49 -12.04
CA ARG A 114 -14.46 -4.68 -12.08
C ARG A 114 -15.41 -5.00 -10.92
N VAL A 115 -15.71 -6.28 -10.68
CA VAL A 115 -16.54 -6.71 -9.54
C VAL A 115 -15.92 -6.25 -8.22
N ARG A 116 -14.62 -6.47 -8.01
CA ARG A 116 -13.91 -6.05 -6.80
C ARG A 116 -13.98 -4.55 -6.59
N SER A 117 -13.79 -3.76 -7.65
CA SER A 117 -13.82 -2.28 -7.60
C SER A 117 -15.16 -1.71 -7.15
N LEU A 118 -16.25 -2.46 -7.35
CA LEU A 118 -17.60 -2.05 -6.95
C LEU A 118 -17.89 -2.29 -5.46
N VAL A 119 -17.12 -3.17 -4.82
CA VAL A 119 -17.35 -3.58 -3.42
C VAL A 119 -16.16 -3.28 -2.53
N THR A 120 -15.21 -2.47 -3.00
CA THR A 120 -14.05 -2.05 -2.23
C THR A 120 -13.72 -0.59 -2.50
N ILE A 121 -12.79 -0.02 -1.73
CA ILE A 121 -12.41 1.38 -1.85
C ILE A 121 -10.91 1.55 -1.63
N PRO A 122 -10.20 2.35 -2.45
CA PRO A 122 -8.82 2.72 -2.15
C PRO A 122 -8.75 3.65 -0.95
N HIS A 123 -7.56 3.79 -0.36
CA HIS A 123 -7.33 4.63 0.82
C HIS A 123 -7.72 6.09 0.59
N ASP A 124 -7.40 6.63 -0.58
CA ASP A 124 -7.59 8.06 -0.89
C ASP A 124 -9.06 8.47 -1.09
N ASP A 125 -9.92 7.51 -1.41
CA ASP A 125 -11.36 7.74 -1.61
C ASP A 125 -12.17 7.51 -0.33
N CYS A 126 -11.57 6.92 0.70
CA CYS A 126 -12.26 6.55 1.92
C CYS A 126 -12.55 7.78 2.80
N THR A 127 -13.83 8.04 3.08
CA THR A 127 -14.28 9.17 3.92
C THR A 127 -14.07 8.96 5.43
N GLY A 128 -13.56 7.79 5.82
CA GLY A 128 -13.17 7.50 7.20
C GLY A 128 -14.32 7.65 8.19
N SER A 129 -14.23 8.61 9.11
CA SER A 129 -15.24 8.84 10.16
C SER A 129 -16.55 9.40 9.64
N ALA A 130 -16.55 10.03 8.46
CA ALA A 130 -17.76 10.56 7.85
C ALA A 130 -18.56 9.50 7.06
N CYS A 131 -18.06 8.28 6.94
CA CYS A 131 -18.74 7.20 6.22
C CYS A 131 -20.04 6.78 6.94
N ALA A 132 -21.14 6.63 6.20
CA ALA A 132 -22.43 6.23 6.73
C ALA A 132 -22.40 4.82 7.35
N ARG A 133 -21.56 3.93 6.81
CA ARG A 133 -21.36 2.55 7.29
C ARG A 133 -20.16 2.41 8.24
N ALA A 134 -19.68 3.50 8.84
CA ALA A 134 -18.48 3.52 9.68
C ALA A 134 -18.54 2.61 10.93
N SER A 135 -19.74 2.38 11.49
CA SER A 135 -19.97 1.48 12.65
C SER A 135 -19.75 0.02 12.30
N ASP A 136 -20.18 -0.39 11.11
CA ASP A 136 -20.16 -1.78 10.66
C ASP A 136 -18.94 -2.12 9.80
N CYS A 137 -18.12 -1.12 9.50
CA CYS A 137 -16.95 -1.20 8.63
C CYS A 137 -15.95 -2.31 9.07
N PHE A 138 -15.77 -3.29 8.18
CA PHE A 138 -14.89 -4.43 8.37
C PHE A 138 -13.42 -4.04 8.55
N SER A 139 -12.89 -3.13 7.72
CA SER A 139 -11.49 -2.69 7.84
C SER A 139 -11.22 -1.97 9.17
N ARG A 140 -12.20 -1.23 9.70
CA ARG A 140 -12.09 -0.60 11.03
C ARG A 140 -12.09 -1.62 12.15
N LYS A 141 -12.95 -2.64 12.08
CA LYS A 141 -12.97 -3.75 13.03
C LYS A 141 -11.63 -4.49 13.03
N ALA A 142 -11.14 -4.85 11.84
CA ALA A 142 -9.83 -5.49 11.66
C ALA A 142 -8.67 -4.62 12.19
N LYS A 143 -8.72 -3.30 11.97
CA LYS A 143 -7.71 -2.38 12.52
C LYS A 143 -7.71 -2.36 14.05
N LYS A 144 -8.87 -2.26 14.69
CA LYS A 144 -8.99 -2.29 16.16
C LYS A 144 -8.44 -3.58 16.75
N GLU A 145 -8.61 -4.69 16.05
CA GLU A 145 -8.07 -5.97 16.49
C GLU A 145 -6.54 -5.96 16.58
N LEU A 146 -5.82 -5.18 15.78
CA LEU A 146 -4.35 -5.11 15.79
C LEU A 146 -3.79 -4.60 17.12
N ASP A 147 -4.56 -3.82 17.89
CA ASP A 147 -4.11 -3.24 19.16
C ASP A 147 -3.74 -4.34 20.18
N SER A 148 -4.43 -5.48 20.14
CA SER A 148 -4.18 -6.61 21.03
C SER A 148 -3.06 -7.55 20.56
N ALA A 149 -2.47 -7.35 19.38
CA ALA A 149 -1.45 -8.25 18.84
C ALA A 149 -0.06 -7.92 19.37
N ASP A 150 0.75 -8.93 19.70
CA ASP A 150 2.18 -8.73 19.99
C ASP A 150 2.99 -8.67 18.68
N ILE A 151 2.57 -9.44 17.67
CA ILE A 151 3.20 -9.47 16.34
C ILE A 151 2.18 -9.12 15.26
N ILE A 152 2.50 -8.18 14.38
CA ILE A 152 1.66 -7.79 13.25
C ILE A 152 2.39 -8.09 11.95
N ALA A 153 1.84 -8.96 11.12
CA ALA A 153 2.32 -9.17 9.75
C ALA A 153 1.64 -8.17 8.80
N THR A 154 2.41 -7.48 7.97
CA THR A 154 1.90 -6.52 6.98
C THR A 154 2.77 -6.49 5.72
N ASN A 155 2.39 -5.74 4.67
CA ASN A 155 3.26 -5.49 3.51
C ASN A 155 3.92 -4.12 3.55
N TYR A 156 4.95 -3.96 2.73
CA TYR A 156 5.60 -2.67 2.48
C TYR A 156 4.61 -1.56 2.10
N HIS A 157 3.62 -1.82 1.25
CA HIS A 157 2.65 -0.78 0.85
C HIS A 157 1.89 -0.21 2.05
N LEU A 158 1.30 -1.07 2.90
CA LEU A 158 0.55 -0.62 4.08
C LEU A 158 1.48 0.02 5.12
N PHE A 159 2.69 -0.51 5.28
CA PHE A 159 3.71 0.08 6.13
C PHE A 159 4.11 1.49 5.67
N PHE A 160 4.29 1.71 4.37
CA PHE A 160 4.58 3.05 3.84
C PHE A 160 3.41 4.00 3.97
N ILE A 161 2.16 3.54 3.80
CA ILE A 161 0.97 4.34 4.13
C ILE A 161 1.01 4.75 5.61
N ASP A 162 1.30 3.82 6.52
CA ASP A 162 1.42 4.11 7.96
C ASP A 162 2.46 5.20 8.24
N LEU A 163 3.65 5.12 7.64
CA LEU A 163 4.68 6.14 7.78
C LEU A 163 4.24 7.51 7.26
N VAL A 164 3.55 7.56 6.11
CA VAL A 164 3.02 8.82 5.55
C VAL A 164 1.96 9.42 6.46
N VAL A 165 1.01 8.61 6.93
CA VAL A 165 -0.07 9.05 7.82
C VAL A 165 0.49 9.58 9.13
N ARG A 166 1.42 8.85 9.76
CA ARG A 166 2.09 9.30 10.99
C ARG A 166 2.85 10.60 10.79
N ARG A 167 3.61 10.71 9.70
CA ARG A 167 4.36 11.95 9.38
C ARG A 167 3.42 13.14 9.16
N ASN A 168 2.34 12.96 8.43
CA ASN A 168 1.42 14.05 8.08
C ASN A 168 0.51 14.48 9.24
N SER A 169 0.34 13.62 10.24
CA SER A 169 -0.50 13.86 11.43
C SER A 169 0.32 14.12 12.70
N GLU A 170 1.63 14.31 12.59
CA GLU A 170 2.53 14.47 13.75
C GLU A 170 2.39 13.32 14.79
N ASN A 171 2.13 12.10 14.30
CA ASN A 171 1.83 10.88 15.06
C ASN A 171 0.48 10.85 15.79
N GLU A 172 -0.46 11.75 15.48
CA GLU A 172 -1.83 11.68 16.01
C GLU A 172 -2.68 10.60 15.33
N ALA A 173 -2.37 10.28 14.07
CA ALA A 173 -3.03 9.21 13.32
C ALA A 173 -2.02 8.16 12.86
N SER A 174 -2.49 6.92 12.78
CA SER A 174 -1.71 5.79 12.27
C SER A 174 -2.62 4.78 11.58
N VAL A 175 -2.05 3.93 10.74
CA VAL A 175 -2.72 2.77 10.14
C VAL A 175 -2.45 1.53 10.99
N LEU A 176 -1.22 1.38 11.48
CA LEU A 176 -0.80 0.33 12.40
C LEU A 176 -0.82 0.86 13.84
N PRO A 177 -1.00 0.01 14.86
CA PRO A 177 -0.78 0.40 16.26
C PRO A 177 0.66 0.86 16.50
N ASN A 178 0.93 1.54 17.62
CA ASN A 178 2.32 1.84 18.00
C ASN A 178 3.10 0.54 18.23
N TYR A 179 4.31 0.47 17.67
CA TYR A 179 5.17 -0.70 17.70
C TYR A 179 6.60 -0.30 18.08
N ASP A 180 7.33 -1.25 18.66
CA ASP A 180 8.70 -1.06 19.17
C ASP A 180 9.77 -1.49 18.16
N LEU A 181 9.43 -2.42 17.26
CA LEU A 181 10.34 -3.00 16.29
C LEU A 181 9.63 -3.24 14.97
N ALA A 182 10.29 -2.90 13.86
CA ALA A 182 9.90 -3.31 12.51
C ALA A 182 10.97 -4.24 11.92
N ILE A 183 10.55 -5.42 11.46
CA ILE A 183 11.38 -6.41 10.78
C ILE A 183 11.01 -6.39 9.31
N PHE A 184 11.98 -6.12 8.45
CA PHE A 184 11.78 -6.10 7.00
C PHE A 184 12.19 -7.45 6.41
N ASP A 185 11.20 -8.25 6.08
CA ASP A 185 11.39 -9.49 5.33
C ASP A 185 11.54 -9.18 3.84
N GLU A 186 12.35 -9.99 3.16
CA GLU A 186 12.73 -9.76 1.77
C GLU A 186 13.25 -8.33 1.51
N GLY A 187 14.08 -7.82 2.43
CA GLY A 187 14.56 -6.44 2.44
C GLY A 187 15.22 -5.98 1.14
N HIS A 188 15.69 -6.91 0.31
CA HIS A 188 16.20 -6.61 -1.03
C HIS A 188 15.13 -5.98 -1.96
N LYS A 189 13.84 -6.23 -1.73
CA LYS A 189 12.71 -5.64 -2.50
C LYS A 189 12.27 -4.28 -1.96
N ALA A 190 12.67 -3.92 -0.74
CA ALA A 190 12.15 -2.74 -0.04
C ALA A 190 12.37 -1.45 -0.83
N ALA A 191 13.56 -1.26 -1.41
CA ALA A 191 13.92 -0.06 -2.15
C ALA A 191 13.09 0.12 -3.43
N ASP A 192 12.82 -0.98 -4.14
CA ASP A 192 12.02 -0.95 -5.36
C ASP A 192 10.55 -0.67 -5.05
N ILE A 193 9.99 -1.35 -4.04
CA ILE A 193 8.60 -1.09 -3.61
C ILE A 193 8.45 0.35 -3.09
N ALA A 194 9.45 0.87 -2.38
CA ALA A 194 9.45 2.27 -1.93
C ALA A 194 9.47 3.23 -3.12
N ARG A 195 10.28 2.97 -4.15
CA ARG A 195 10.32 3.79 -5.36
C ARG A 195 8.98 3.80 -6.07
N ASP A 196 8.33 2.65 -6.18
CA ASP A 196 7.02 2.54 -6.83
C ASP A 196 5.92 3.22 -6.00
N PHE A 197 5.99 3.13 -4.67
CA PHE A 197 5.01 3.73 -3.77
C PHE A 197 5.12 5.27 -3.67
N PHE A 198 6.34 5.79 -3.54
CA PHE A 198 6.60 7.23 -3.40
C PHE A 198 6.81 7.93 -4.75
N GLY A 199 7.02 7.17 -5.82
CA GLY A 199 7.19 7.65 -7.17
C GLY A 199 5.87 8.01 -7.84
N TYR A 200 5.97 8.79 -8.91
CA TYR A 200 4.85 9.10 -9.80
C TYR A 200 5.26 8.77 -11.22
N ASP A 201 4.43 8.03 -11.94
CA ASP A 201 4.58 7.81 -13.38
C ASP A 201 3.60 8.72 -14.13
N VAL A 202 4.14 9.59 -15.00
CA VAL A 202 3.35 10.52 -15.80
C VAL A 202 3.44 10.09 -17.25
N LYS A 203 2.40 9.42 -17.73
CA LYS A 203 2.29 8.99 -19.13
C LYS A 203 1.76 10.13 -20.00
N PRO A 204 2.16 10.21 -21.29
CA PRO A 204 1.63 11.22 -22.22
C PRO A 204 0.10 11.24 -22.28
N GLY A 205 -0.55 10.07 -22.19
CA GLY A 205 -2.01 9.95 -22.17
C GLY A 205 -2.65 10.66 -20.96
N THR A 206 -2.05 10.56 -19.77
CA THR A 206 -2.49 11.26 -18.56
C THR A 206 -2.43 12.77 -18.74
N ILE A 207 -1.34 13.27 -19.33
CA ILE A 207 -1.18 14.70 -19.64
C ILE A 207 -2.28 15.16 -20.60
N SER A 208 -2.50 14.43 -21.70
CA SER A 208 -3.54 14.74 -22.69
C SER A 208 -4.95 14.67 -22.11
N TYR A 209 -5.21 13.78 -21.14
CA TYR A 209 -6.48 13.71 -20.42
C TYR A 209 -6.68 14.94 -19.52
N CYS A 210 -5.70 15.28 -18.68
CA CYS A 210 -5.76 16.46 -17.82
C CYS A 210 -5.93 17.75 -18.64
N ALA A 211 -5.20 17.90 -19.76
CA ALA A 211 -5.32 19.05 -20.65
C ALA A 211 -6.75 19.20 -21.20
N ARG A 212 -7.41 18.09 -21.55
CA ARG A 212 -8.82 18.09 -22.00
C ARG A 212 -9.79 18.44 -20.87
N MET A 213 -9.60 17.93 -19.66
CA MET A 213 -10.46 18.29 -18.52
C MET A 213 -10.36 19.78 -18.15
N LEU A 214 -9.18 20.37 -18.27
CA LEU A 214 -8.94 21.78 -17.97
C LEU A 214 -9.30 22.72 -19.13
N ALA A 215 -9.54 22.19 -20.33
CA ALA A 215 -9.95 22.99 -21.47
C ALA A 215 -11.33 23.60 -21.21
N PRO A 216 -11.53 24.91 -21.46
CA PRO A 216 -12.82 25.55 -21.30
C PRO A 216 -13.85 24.87 -22.21
N LYS A 217 -14.99 24.46 -21.65
CA LYS A 217 -16.03 23.66 -22.32
C LYS A 217 -16.69 24.34 -23.55
N ASN A 218 -16.29 25.56 -23.91
CA ASN A 218 -16.94 26.41 -24.92
C ASN A 218 -16.00 27.00 -26.01
N THR A 219 -14.87 26.37 -26.33
CA THR A 219 -14.08 26.79 -27.51
C THR A 219 -13.98 25.65 -28.52
N PRO A 220 -14.68 25.72 -29.67
CA PRO A 220 -14.70 24.66 -30.67
C PRO A 220 -13.37 24.44 -31.42
N GLU A 221 -12.34 25.28 -31.22
CA GLU A 221 -11.21 25.38 -32.16
C GLU A 221 -9.80 25.26 -31.54
N ALA A 222 -9.67 24.92 -30.26
CA ALA A 222 -8.38 25.03 -29.56
C ALA A 222 -7.40 23.85 -29.73
N PHE A 223 -7.48 23.07 -30.81
CA PHE A 223 -6.48 22.04 -31.14
C PHE A 223 -6.04 22.13 -32.60
N ALA A 224 -5.31 23.19 -32.93
CA ALA A 224 -4.28 23.09 -33.95
C ALA A 224 -3.01 22.52 -33.28
N PRO A 225 -2.35 21.49 -33.85
CA PRO A 225 -1.18 20.83 -33.24
C PRO A 225 0.03 21.75 -33.02
N ASP A 226 -0.04 23.02 -33.46
CA ASP A 226 1.02 24.03 -33.35
C ASP A 226 0.65 25.23 -32.45
N ALA A 227 -0.48 25.16 -31.73
CA ALA A 227 -0.93 26.26 -30.88
C ALA A 227 -0.14 26.31 -29.56
N ARG A 228 0.74 27.31 -29.43
CA ARG A 228 1.41 27.62 -28.15
C ARG A 228 0.37 28.08 -27.12
N PRO A 229 0.19 27.40 -25.98
CA PRO A 229 -0.83 27.78 -25.01
C PRO A 229 -0.48 29.12 -24.34
N ARG A 230 -1.30 30.13 -24.61
CA ARG A 230 -1.23 31.44 -23.93
C ARG A 230 -2.06 31.36 -22.66
N VAL A 231 -1.39 31.16 -21.53
CA VAL A 231 -2.05 31.12 -20.21
C VAL A 231 -2.24 32.56 -19.72
N GLU A 232 -3.43 33.13 -19.93
CA GLU A 232 -3.84 34.34 -19.20
C GLU A 232 -4.60 33.91 -17.94
N ALA A 233 -3.91 34.05 -16.80
CA ALA A 233 -4.41 33.62 -15.50
C ALA A 233 -5.47 34.60 -14.96
N ARG A 234 -6.71 34.13 -14.87
CA ARG A 234 -7.77 34.73 -14.04
C ARG A 234 -8.01 33.87 -12.80
N ASP A 235 -7.04 33.85 -11.89
CA ASP A 235 -7.26 33.71 -10.44
C ASP A 235 -5.91 33.83 -9.70
N ARG A 236 -5.77 34.80 -8.80
CA ARG A 236 -4.47 35.17 -8.21
C ARG A 236 -3.98 34.18 -7.14
N ARG A 237 -4.85 33.38 -6.51
CA ARG A 237 -4.42 32.38 -5.50
C ARG A 237 -4.11 31.01 -6.09
N SER A 238 -4.88 30.59 -7.09
CA SER A 238 -4.63 29.35 -7.85
C SER A 238 -3.48 29.50 -8.86
N GLY A 239 -3.20 30.73 -9.31
CA GLY A 239 -2.16 31.05 -10.28
C GLY A 239 -0.74 30.81 -9.78
N GLU A 240 -0.44 31.03 -8.50
CA GLU A 240 0.92 30.82 -7.97
C GLU A 240 1.28 29.34 -7.84
N ALA A 241 0.34 28.51 -7.39
CA ALA A 241 0.50 27.06 -7.32
C ALA A 241 0.64 26.43 -8.72
N LEU A 242 -0.20 26.86 -9.67
CA LEU A 242 -0.13 26.44 -11.07
C LEU A 242 1.13 26.94 -11.77
N GLN A 243 1.59 28.17 -11.48
CA GLN A 243 2.87 28.67 -12.00
C GLN A 243 4.06 27.91 -11.42
N LYS A 244 4.01 27.54 -10.12
CA LYS A 244 5.05 26.72 -9.50
C LYS A 244 5.12 25.33 -10.11
N GLN A 245 3.98 24.67 -10.30
CA GLN A 245 3.90 23.38 -10.99
C GLN A 245 4.33 23.47 -12.46
N ALA A 246 3.92 24.52 -13.19
CA ALA A 246 4.33 24.73 -14.58
C ALA A 246 5.84 24.99 -14.70
N ARG A 247 6.48 25.65 -13.72
CA ARG A 247 7.95 25.82 -13.67
C ARG A 247 8.67 24.50 -13.43
N LEU A 248 8.15 23.67 -12.53
CA LEU A 248 8.70 22.34 -12.25
C LEU A 248 8.59 21.42 -13.47
N LEU A 249 7.44 21.41 -14.16
CA LEU A 249 7.24 20.66 -15.39
C LEU A 249 8.19 21.09 -16.51
N ARG A 250 8.41 22.41 -16.69
CA ARG A 250 9.37 22.93 -17.68
C ARG A 250 10.80 22.53 -17.36
N ARG A 251 11.17 22.48 -16.08
CA ARG A 251 12.48 22.03 -15.64
C ARG A 251 12.67 20.54 -15.94
N ALA A 252 11.70 19.70 -15.57
CA ALA A 252 11.73 18.28 -15.85
C ALA A 252 11.80 17.98 -17.36
N GLN A 253 11.07 18.73 -18.19
CA GLN A 253 11.14 18.60 -19.66
C GLN A 253 12.52 18.96 -20.23
N ARG A 254 13.18 20.00 -19.70
CA ARG A 254 14.54 20.37 -20.13
C ARG A 254 15.58 19.34 -19.70
N GLU A 255 15.45 18.80 -18.49
CA GLU A 255 16.35 17.76 -17.97
C GLU A 255 16.18 16.45 -18.77
N ALA A 256 14.95 16.07 -19.14
CA ALA A 256 14.69 14.92 -20.00
C ALA A 256 15.25 15.09 -21.42
N GLN A 257 15.07 16.27 -22.02
CA GLN A 257 15.62 16.57 -23.35
C GLN A 257 17.15 16.66 -23.35
N ALA A 258 17.77 17.10 -22.26
CA ALA A 258 19.22 17.09 -22.11
C ALA A 258 19.77 15.65 -22.01
N HIS A 259 19.04 14.73 -21.38
CA HIS A 259 19.42 13.32 -21.26
C HIS A 259 19.29 12.55 -22.59
N GLU A 260 18.36 12.91 -23.47
CA GLU A 260 18.22 12.30 -24.81
C GLU A 260 19.27 12.80 -25.82
N ALA A 261 19.93 13.93 -25.54
CA ALA A 261 20.91 14.54 -26.44
C ALA A 261 22.37 14.12 -26.19
N GLU A 262 22.63 13.24 -25.21
CA GLU A 262 23.99 12.83 -24.86
C GLU A 262 24.39 11.53 -25.62
N PRO A 263 25.23 11.60 -26.66
CA PRO A 263 25.64 10.42 -27.41
C PRO A 263 26.53 9.52 -26.53
N THR A 264 26.10 8.28 -26.34
CA THR A 264 26.85 7.23 -25.64
C THR A 264 28.19 6.99 -26.33
N ARG A 265 29.29 7.45 -25.72
CA ARG A 265 30.64 7.06 -26.14
C ARG A 265 30.85 5.57 -25.87
N PRO A 266 31.32 4.76 -26.84
CA PRO A 266 31.63 3.36 -26.59
C PRO A 266 32.83 3.25 -25.65
N ARG A 267 32.66 2.54 -24.54
CA ARG A 267 33.73 2.20 -23.58
C ARG A 267 34.66 1.18 -24.23
N ALA A 268 35.92 1.55 -24.45
CA ALA A 268 36.96 0.62 -24.86
C ALA A 268 37.23 -0.40 -23.74
N HIS A 269 37.03 -1.69 -24.02
CA HIS A 269 37.47 -2.79 -23.17
C HIS A 269 39.01 -2.83 -23.15
N ARG A 270 39.63 -2.59 -21.99
CA ARG A 270 40.99 -3.07 -21.72
C ARG A 270 40.89 -4.47 -21.14
N THR A 271 41.49 -5.44 -21.82
CA THR A 271 41.86 -6.73 -21.26
C THR A 271 43.03 -6.55 -20.30
N PRO A 272 43.07 -7.26 -19.16
CA PRO A 272 44.25 -7.29 -18.30
C PRO A 272 45.24 -8.34 -18.85
N ASP A 273 46.45 -7.89 -19.16
CA ASP A 273 47.55 -8.78 -19.52
C ASP A 273 47.96 -9.63 -18.31
N ALA A 274 48.03 -10.94 -18.54
CA ALA A 274 48.64 -11.90 -17.66
C ALA A 274 50.12 -12.01 -18.02
N GLU A 275 51.01 -11.61 -17.10
CA GLU A 275 52.40 -12.09 -17.12
C GLU A 275 52.81 -12.55 -15.73
N SER A 276 52.94 -13.87 -15.65
CA SER A 276 53.65 -14.62 -14.64
C SER A 276 55.16 -14.56 -14.89
N GLY A 277 55.92 -14.21 -13.85
CA GLY A 277 57.22 -14.79 -13.51
C GLY A 277 58.44 -14.38 -14.34
N GLU A 278 59.45 -13.83 -13.67
CA GLU A 278 60.82 -14.40 -13.59
C GLU A 278 61.77 -13.51 -12.77
N GLY A 279 62.47 -14.12 -11.81
CA GLY A 279 63.93 -13.96 -11.70
C GLY A 279 64.55 -12.81 -10.88
N LEU A 280 65.11 -13.21 -9.72
CA LEU A 280 66.48 -12.91 -9.27
C LEU A 280 66.91 -11.43 -9.07
N ARG A 281 66.97 -10.97 -7.81
CA ARG A 281 68.19 -10.88 -6.97
C ARG A 281 67.87 -10.25 -5.61
#